data_AF-A0A4P5S6F6-F1
#
_entry.id   AF-A0A4P5S6F6-F1
#
_cell.length_a   1.000
_cell.length_b   1.000
_cell.length_c   1.000
_cell.angle_alpha   90.00
_cell.angle_beta   90.00
_cell.angle_gamma   90.00
#
_symmetry.space_group_name_H-M   'P 1'
#
loop_
_entity.id
_entity.type
_entity.pdbx_description
1 polymer ?
#
loop_
_entity_poly.entity_id
_entity_poly.type
_entity_poly.pdbx_seq_one_letter_code
_entity_poly.pdbx_strand_id
1 'polypeptide(L)'
;MSEPSQMKSKPAHSRLRNLWQLDIPMVLAVILCAVFTVIEVRRIGEGVWRAWAYAFEWPLIGLFCIWIWYRYRRDGSITKGFTTRWKDRIANLNSSATQSVLPPADAKPVDPDLAAWQSYVAELQLREPPGRSPSESAAKEIGDR
;
A
#
# COMPACT_ATOMS: atom_id res chain seq x y z
N MET A 1 23.37 -40.24 -24.20
CA MET A 1 23.36 -38.98 -23.44
C MET A 1 22.44 -37.99 -24.15
N SER A 2 21.14 -38.01 -23.90
CA SER A 2 20.16 -37.00 -24.34
C SER A 2 18.87 -37.23 -23.55
N GLU A 3 18.64 -36.41 -22.52
CA GLU A 3 17.39 -36.41 -21.75
C GLU A 3 16.23 -35.88 -22.60
N PRO A 4 15.08 -36.57 -22.66
CA PRO A 4 13.88 -36.00 -23.23
C PRO A 4 13.31 -34.94 -22.28
N SER A 5 13.33 -33.69 -22.75
CA SER A 5 12.75 -32.50 -22.15
C SER A 5 11.28 -32.71 -21.76
N GLN A 6 11.03 -32.79 -20.45
CA GLN A 6 9.71 -32.81 -19.82
C GLN A 6 9.01 -31.45 -20.02
N MET A 7 8.34 -31.28 -21.16
CA MET A 7 7.50 -30.12 -21.44
C MET A 7 6.17 -30.26 -20.67
N LYS A 8 6.17 -29.85 -19.40
CA LYS A 8 5.01 -29.90 -18.50
C LYS A 8 3.97 -28.85 -18.89
N SER A 9 3.01 -29.20 -19.76
CA SER A 9 1.87 -28.34 -20.08
C SER A 9 0.96 -28.18 -18.86
N LYS A 10 0.92 -26.99 -18.25
CA LYS A 10 -0.02 -26.68 -17.15
C LYS A 10 -1.47 -26.68 -17.70
N PRO A 11 -2.41 -27.43 -17.10
CA PRO A 11 -3.74 -27.62 -17.67
C PRO A 11 -4.60 -26.36 -17.61
N ALA A 12 -5.42 -26.15 -18.65
CA ALA A 12 -6.34 -25.01 -18.83
C ALA A 12 -7.30 -24.77 -17.64
N HIS A 13 -7.50 -25.79 -16.81
CA HIS A 13 -8.42 -25.77 -15.67
C HIS A 13 -8.03 -24.81 -14.53
N SER A 14 -6.75 -24.43 -14.40
CA SER A 14 -6.30 -23.49 -13.35
C SER A 14 -6.64 -22.03 -13.68
N ARG A 15 -6.65 -21.67 -14.97
CA ARG A 15 -7.01 -20.31 -15.42
C ARG A 15 -8.50 -20.03 -15.21
N LEU A 16 -9.36 -21.00 -15.51
CA LEU A 16 -10.80 -20.89 -15.26
C LEU A 16 -11.13 -20.80 -13.77
N ARG A 17 -10.44 -21.58 -12.92
CA ARG A 17 -10.67 -21.54 -11.48
C ARG A 17 -10.29 -20.19 -10.89
N ASN A 18 -9.19 -19.60 -11.36
CA ASN A 18 -8.81 -18.23 -10.99
C ASN A 18 -9.82 -17.19 -11.50
N LEU A 19 -10.35 -17.34 -12.72
CA LEU A 19 -11.40 -16.47 -13.26
C LEU A 19 -12.66 -16.54 -12.39
N TRP A 20 -13.14 -17.75 -12.08
CA TRP A 20 -14.32 -17.97 -11.24
C TRP A 20 -14.14 -17.48 -9.80
N GLN A 21 -13.00 -17.76 -9.18
CA GLN A 21 -12.72 -17.33 -7.81
C GLN A 21 -12.64 -15.80 -7.68
N LEU A 22 -12.31 -15.09 -8.75
CA LEU A 22 -12.21 -13.64 -8.76
C LEU A 22 -13.53 -12.94 -9.12
N ASP A 23 -14.33 -13.57 -10.00
CA ASP A 23 -15.58 -13.00 -10.48
C ASP A 23 -16.73 -13.21 -9.47
N ILE A 24 -16.72 -14.29 -8.69
CA ILE A 24 -17.70 -14.56 -7.61
C ILE A 24 -17.82 -13.40 -6.61
N PRO A 25 -16.74 -12.94 -5.95
CA PRO A 25 -16.86 -11.87 -4.94
C PRO A 25 -17.33 -10.55 -5.55
N MET A 26 -16.98 -10.28 -6.82
CA MET A 26 -17.47 -9.09 -7.53
C MET A 26 -18.99 -9.17 -7.74
N VAL A 27 -19.49 -10.28 -8.28
CA VAL A 27 -20.93 -10.46 -8.53
C VAL A 27 -21.72 -10.41 -7.21
N LEU A 28 -21.20 -11.06 -6.16
CA LEU A 28 -21.79 -10.99 -4.82
C LEU A 28 -21.87 -9.56 -4.29
N ALA A 29 -20.78 -8.79 -4.39
CA ALA A 29 -20.76 -7.40 -3.95
C ALA A 29 -21.78 -6.52 -4.70
N VAL A 30 -21.89 -6.70 -6.02
CA VAL A 30 -22.86 -5.95 -6.85
C VAL A 30 -24.30 -6.32 -6.49
N ILE A 31 -24.60 -7.61 -6.30
CA ILE A 31 -25.94 -8.06 -5.89
C ILE A 31 -26.28 -7.49 -4.51
N LEU A 32 -25.36 -7.60 -3.55
CA LEU A 32 -25.56 -7.09 -2.19
C LEU A 32 -25.84 -5.58 -2.19
N CYS A 33 -25.05 -4.84 -2.96
CA CYS A 33 -25.22 -3.41 -3.19
C CYS A 33 -26.59 -3.07 -3.78
N ALA A 34 -27.04 -3.80 -4.80
CA ALA A 34 -28.36 -3.60 -5.40
C ALA A 34 -29.49 -3.88 -4.40
N VAL A 35 -29.38 -4.96 -3.61
CA VAL A 35 -30.36 -5.31 -2.58
C VAL A 35 -30.46 -4.22 -1.51
N PHE A 36 -29.32 -3.73 -0.99
CA PHE A 36 -29.31 -2.63 -0.03
C PHE A 36 -29.90 -1.33 -0.60
N THR A 37 -29.59 -1.03 -1.86
CA THR A 37 -30.18 0.12 -2.56
C THR A 37 -31.71 0.02 -2.61
N VAL A 38 -32.25 -1.15 -2.96
CA VAL A 38 -33.71 -1.36 -3.01
C VAL A 38 -34.36 -1.20 -1.62
N ILE A 39 -33.72 -1.70 -0.56
CA ILE A 39 -34.22 -1.55 0.81
C ILE A 39 -34.25 -0.08 1.22
N GLU A 40 -33.19 0.67 0.94
CA GLU A 40 -33.11 2.09 1.33
C GLU A 40 -34.05 2.97 0.49
N VAL A 41 -34.24 2.67 -0.80
CA VAL A 41 -35.25 3.35 -1.63
C VAL A 41 -36.66 3.16 -1.06
N ARG A 42 -36.99 1.97 -0.54
CA ARG A 42 -38.27 1.75 0.16
C ARG A 42 -38.37 2.59 1.43
N ARG A 43 -37.28 2.69 2.20
CA ARG A 43 -37.21 3.53 3.42
C ARG A 43 -37.28 5.03 3.15
N ILE A 44 -36.80 5.50 2.00
CA ILE A 44 -37.02 6.90 1.57
C ILE A 44 -38.53 7.17 1.43
N GLY A 45 -39.29 6.22 0.90
CA GLY A 45 -40.75 6.30 0.82
C GLY A 45 -41.45 6.37 2.18
N GLU A 46 -40.80 5.87 3.24
CA GLU A 46 -41.27 5.94 4.63
C GLU A 46 -40.87 7.27 5.33
N GLY A 47 -40.20 8.19 4.62
CA GLY A 47 -39.80 9.49 5.17
C GLY A 47 -38.49 9.47 5.97
N VAL A 48 -37.72 8.40 5.89
CA VAL A 48 -36.43 8.29 6.60
C VAL A 48 -35.35 9.08 5.86
N TRP A 49 -35.04 10.29 6.32
CA TRP A 49 -34.06 11.17 5.67
C TRP A 49 -32.66 10.54 5.51
N ARG A 50 -32.20 9.74 6.47
CA ARG A 50 -30.88 9.07 6.41
C ARG A 50 -30.78 8.07 5.25
N ALA A 51 -31.90 7.50 4.80
CA ALA A 51 -31.93 6.53 3.71
C ALA A 51 -31.48 7.13 2.37
N TRP A 52 -31.56 8.45 2.19
CA TRP A 52 -31.06 9.14 1.01
C TRP A 52 -29.56 9.01 0.82
N ALA A 53 -28.79 9.17 1.90
CA ALA A 53 -27.33 9.03 1.85
C ALA A 53 -26.96 7.62 1.40
N TYR A 54 -27.59 6.61 2.02
CA TYR A 54 -27.35 5.21 1.72
C TYR A 54 -27.79 4.82 0.31
N ALA A 55 -28.94 5.31 -0.17
CA ALA A 55 -29.41 5.05 -1.53
C ALA A 55 -28.43 5.52 -2.62
N PHE A 56 -27.60 6.53 -2.34
CA PHE A 56 -26.51 6.97 -3.24
C PHE A 56 -25.17 6.31 -2.92
N GLU A 57 -24.86 6.09 -1.64
CA GLU A 57 -23.61 5.50 -1.20
C GLU A 57 -23.46 4.06 -1.68
N TRP A 58 -24.51 3.24 -1.55
CA TRP A 58 -24.49 1.84 -1.99
C TRP A 58 -24.12 1.71 -3.47
N PRO A 59 -24.83 2.32 -4.44
CA PRO A 59 -24.48 2.20 -5.86
C PRO A 59 -23.09 2.77 -6.17
N LEU A 60 -22.63 3.79 -5.45
CA LEU A 60 -21.28 4.32 -5.59
C LEU A 60 -20.21 3.29 -5.23
N ILE A 61 -20.41 2.57 -4.12
CA ILE A 61 -19.54 1.46 -3.68
C ILE A 61 -19.59 0.32 -4.71
N GLY A 62 -20.77 -0.04 -5.20
CA GLY A 62 -20.92 -1.07 -6.24
C GLY A 62 -20.16 -0.73 -7.52
N LEU A 63 -20.29 0.52 -7.99
CA LEU A 63 -19.56 1.03 -9.14
C LEU A 63 -18.05 1.02 -8.90
N PHE A 64 -17.61 1.40 -7.70
CA PHE A 64 -16.20 1.38 -7.32
C PHE A 64 -15.61 -0.04 -7.33
N CYS A 65 -16.35 -1.05 -6.85
CA CYS A 65 -15.95 -2.45 -6.94
C CYS A 65 -15.82 -2.92 -8.39
N ILE A 66 -16.77 -2.55 -9.27
CA ILE A 66 -16.70 -2.85 -10.70
C ILE A 66 -15.46 -2.20 -11.33
N TRP A 67 -15.18 -0.94 -10.98
CA TRP A 67 -14.01 -0.23 -11.47
C TRP A 67 -12.69 -0.88 -11.03
N ILE A 68 -12.56 -1.26 -9.75
CA ILE A 68 -11.41 -2.01 -9.24
C ILE A 68 -11.25 -3.33 -9.99
N TRP A 69 -12.34 -4.06 -10.22
CA TRP A 69 -12.29 -5.33 -10.93
C TRP A 69 -11.86 -5.14 -12.40
N TYR A 70 -12.41 -4.14 -13.09
CA TYR A 70 -12.04 -3.80 -14.46
C TYR A 70 -10.57 -3.41 -14.57
N ARG A 71 -10.08 -2.61 -13.62
CA ARG A 71 -8.67 -2.22 -13.47
C ARG A 71 -7.78 -3.45 -13.21
N TYR A 72 -8.19 -4.32 -12.29
CA TYR A 72 -7.44 -5.54 -11.97
C TYR A 72 -7.34 -6.48 -13.16
N ARG A 73 -8.42 -6.63 -13.93
CA ARG A 73 -8.45 -7.40 -15.20
C ARG A 73 -7.53 -6.81 -16.27
N ARG A 74 -7.44 -5.49 -16.39
CA ARG A 74 -6.59 -4.82 -17.40
C ARG A 74 -5.11 -4.84 -17.04
N ASP A 75 -4.75 -4.59 -15.78
CA ASP A 75 -3.36 -4.34 -15.38
C ASP A 75 -2.72 -5.51 -14.59
N GLY A 76 -3.51 -6.52 -14.21
CA GLY A 76 -3.06 -7.68 -13.44
C GLY A 76 -2.58 -7.38 -12.01
N SER A 77 -2.64 -6.12 -11.58
CA SER A 77 -2.22 -5.65 -10.26
C SER A 77 -2.88 -4.31 -9.92
N ILE A 78 -3.61 -4.27 -8.80
CA ILE A 78 -4.17 -3.03 -8.23
C ILE A 78 -3.04 -2.06 -7.84
N THR A 79 -1.93 -2.59 -7.33
CA THR A 79 -0.86 -1.82 -6.69
C THR A 79 0.16 -1.24 -7.66
N LYS A 80 0.38 -1.82 -8.84
CA LYS A 80 1.41 -1.31 -9.78
C LYS A 80 1.19 0.17 -10.14
N GLY A 81 -0.02 0.56 -10.53
CA GLY A 81 -0.28 1.96 -10.91
C GLY A 81 -0.19 2.97 -9.76
N PHE A 82 -0.58 2.56 -8.54
CA PHE A 82 -0.50 3.43 -7.36
C PHE A 82 0.94 3.54 -6.85
N THR A 83 1.66 2.42 -6.81
CA THR A 83 3.06 2.36 -6.38
C THR A 83 3.99 3.09 -7.34
N THR A 84 3.77 3.04 -8.66
CA THR A 84 4.55 3.85 -9.61
C THR A 84 4.34 5.33 -9.34
N ARG A 85 3.09 5.80 -9.22
CA ARG A 85 2.80 7.20 -8.89
C ARG A 85 3.36 7.65 -7.53
N TRP A 86 3.36 6.77 -6.54
CA TRP A 86 3.92 7.07 -5.22
C TRP A 86 5.45 7.12 -5.24
N LYS A 87 6.10 6.23 -6.00
CA LYS A 87 7.54 6.26 -6.25
C LYS A 87 7.95 7.54 -6.96
N ASP A 88 7.21 7.97 -7.98
CA ASP A 88 7.47 9.23 -8.69
C ASP A 88 7.36 10.44 -7.74
N ARG A 89 6.39 10.43 -6.82
CA ARG A 89 6.27 11.46 -5.78
C ARG A 89 7.44 11.48 -4.80
N ILE A 90 7.90 10.31 -4.33
CA ILE A 90 9.06 10.22 -3.45
C ILE A 90 10.33 10.70 -4.16
N ALA A 91 10.50 10.34 -5.44
CA ALA A 91 11.64 10.80 -6.23
C ALA A 91 11.66 12.34 -6.34
N ASN A 92 10.51 12.97 -6.59
CA ASN A 92 10.40 14.43 -6.64
C ASN A 92 10.70 15.10 -5.29
N LEU A 93 10.23 14.53 -4.19
CA LEU A 93 10.53 15.02 -2.84
C LEU A 93 12.02 14.89 -2.50
N ASN A 94 12.63 13.74 -2.80
CA ASN A 94 14.07 13.55 -2.58
C ASN A 94 14.90 14.51 -3.43
N SER A 95 14.52 14.76 -4.68
CA SER A 95 15.18 15.75 -5.55
C SER A 95 15.09 17.17 -4.98
N SER A 96 13.93 17.52 -4.41
CA SER A 96 13.68 18.81 -3.77
C SER A 96 14.46 18.96 -2.45
N ALA A 97 14.64 17.86 -1.72
CA ALA A 97 15.48 17.80 -0.53
C ALA A 97 16.96 17.93 -0.90
N THR A 98 17.44 17.23 -1.93
CA THR A 98 18.81 17.38 -2.43
C THR A 98 19.10 18.81 -2.91
N GLN A 99 18.12 19.47 -3.53
CA GLN A 99 18.25 20.86 -3.96
C GLN A 99 18.28 21.85 -2.79
N SER A 100 17.61 21.53 -1.68
CA SER A 100 17.65 22.33 -0.44
C SER A 100 18.90 22.07 0.42
N VAL A 101 19.64 20.99 0.17
CA VAL A 101 20.87 20.62 0.89
C VAL A 101 22.11 21.25 0.27
N LEU A 102 22.05 21.79 -0.96
CA LEU A 102 23.07 22.73 -1.40
C LEU A 102 22.93 24.01 -0.57
N PRO A 103 23.93 24.37 0.25
CA PRO A 103 23.86 25.62 0.98
C PRO A 103 23.74 26.76 -0.04
N PRO A 104 22.84 27.74 0.14
CA PRO A 104 22.99 29.01 -0.56
C PRO A 104 24.41 29.50 -0.26
N ALA A 105 25.10 30.04 -1.27
CA ALA A 105 26.46 30.57 -1.13
C ALA A 105 26.60 31.65 -0.03
N ASP A 106 25.48 32.07 0.57
CA ASP A 106 25.33 33.07 1.62
C ASP A 106 24.88 32.49 2.98
N ALA A 107 25.20 31.23 3.29
CA ALA A 107 24.83 30.61 4.57
C ALA A 107 25.46 31.36 5.76
N LYS A 108 24.59 31.96 6.59
CA LYS A 108 24.88 32.52 7.92
C LYS A 108 25.74 31.57 8.77
N PRO A 109 26.54 32.09 9.73
CA PRO A 109 27.41 31.28 10.58
C PRO A 109 26.61 30.15 11.24
N VAL A 110 27.20 28.95 11.20
CA VAL A 110 26.69 27.69 11.74
C VAL A 110 25.93 27.92 13.03
N ASP A 111 24.63 27.59 13.01
CA ASP A 111 23.75 27.67 14.17
C ASP A 111 24.33 26.80 15.31
N PRO A 112 24.64 27.39 16.49
CA PRO A 112 25.22 26.64 17.61
C PRO A 112 24.33 25.46 18.05
N ASP A 113 23.01 25.55 17.87
CA ASP A 113 22.09 24.46 18.22
C ASP A 113 22.24 23.26 17.27
N LEU A 114 22.54 23.50 15.99
CA LEU A 114 22.79 22.43 15.01
C LEU A 114 24.08 21.66 15.34
N ALA A 115 25.13 22.37 15.77
CA ALA A 115 26.39 21.77 16.17
C ALA A 115 26.25 20.91 17.43
N ALA A 116 25.46 21.37 18.41
CA ALA A 116 25.14 20.60 19.62
C ALA A 116 24.32 19.34 19.31
N TRP A 117 23.39 19.41 18.35
CA TRP A 117 22.64 18.24 17.91
C TRP A 117 23.54 17.22 17.18
N GLN A 118 24.43 17.67 16.31
CA GLN A 118 25.35 16.79 15.57
C GLN A 118 26.31 16.04 16.50
N SER A 119 26.85 16.71 17.54
CA SER A 119 27.70 16.06 18.54
C SER A 119 26.95 15.03 19.37
N TYR A 120 25.70 15.32 19.75
CA TYR A 120 24.82 14.38 20.45
C TYR A 120 24.51 13.13 19.62
N VAL A 121 24.17 13.28 18.33
CA VAL A 121 23.90 12.15 17.43
C VAL A 121 25.15 11.28 17.23
N ALA A 122 26.33 11.91 17.09
CA ALA A 122 27.60 11.18 16.99
C ALA A 122 27.89 10.36 18.26
N GLU A 123 27.58 10.90 19.44
CA GLU A 123 27.70 10.18 20.71
C GLU A 123 26.72 8.99 20.79
N LEU A 124 25.47 9.17 20.35
CA LEU A 124 24.51 8.08 20.28
C LEU A 124 24.96 6.95 19.34
N GLN A 125 25.50 7.28 18.16
CA GLN A 125 26.02 6.30 17.21
C GLN A 125 27.25 5.54 17.74
N LEU A 126 28.03 6.16 18.63
CA LEU A 126 29.16 5.52 19.31
C LEU A 126 28.68 4.52 20.36
N ARG A 127 27.62 4.88 21.12
CA ARG A 127 27.00 4.00 22.13
C ARG A 127 26.22 2.85 21.50
N GLU A 128 25.54 3.12 20.40
CA GLU A 128 24.70 2.19 19.66
C GLU A 128 25.07 2.22 18.17
N PRO A 129 26.09 1.44 17.76
CA PRO A 129 26.45 1.34 16.37
C PRO A 129 25.23 0.82 15.59
N PRO A 130 24.84 1.47 14.48
CA PRO A 130 23.65 1.10 13.72
C PRO A 130 23.83 -0.32 13.16
N GLY A 131 23.17 -1.30 13.78
CA GLY A 131 23.23 -2.70 13.36
C GLY A 131 23.09 -3.78 14.44
N ARG A 132 23.09 -3.48 15.75
CA ARG A 132 22.85 -4.53 16.76
C ARG A 132 21.39 -5.00 16.74
N SER A 133 21.19 -6.24 16.33
CA SER A 133 19.91 -6.92 16.44
C SER A 133 19.58 -7.25 17.91
N PRO A 134 18.29 -7.28 18.34
CA PRO A 134 17.93 -7.66 19.71
C PRO A 134 18.48 -9.02 20.17
N SER A 135 18.77 -9.93 19.23
CA SER A 135 19.40 -11.22 19.51
C SER A 135 20.86 -11.12 19.95
N GLU A 136 21.58 -10.08 19.53
CA GLU A 136 23.00 -9.89 19.84
C GLU A 136 23.22 -9.32 21.25
N SER A 137 22.29 -8.48 21.71
CA SER A 137 22.25 -7.96 23.08
C SER A 137 21.93 -9.07 24.08
N ALA A 138 20.98 -9.96 23.75
CA ALA A 138 20.58 -11.09 24.60
C ALA A 138 21.67 -12.18 24.71
N ALA A 139 22.46 -12.41 23.65
CA ALA A 139 23.55 -13.37 23.67
C ALA A 139 24.71 -12.94 24.58
N LYS A 140 24.95 -11.63 24.73
CA LYS A 140 26.01 -11.11 25.59
C LYS A 140 25.66 -11.16 27.08
N GLU A 141 24.37 -11.07 27.43
CA GLU A 141 23.91 -11.11 28.83
C GLU A 141 23.83 -12.55 29.39
N ILE A 142 23.72 -13.57 28.52
CA ILE A 142 23.67 -14.99 28.93
C ILE A 142 25.06 -15.62 29.04
N GLY A 143 26.08 -15.07 28.37
CA GLY A 143 27.46 -15.58 28.41
C GLY A 143 28.31 -15.09 29.59
N ASP A 144 27.77 -14.21 30.44
CA ASP A 144 28.48 -13.56 31.55
C ASP A 144 27.88 -13.97 32.93
N ARG A 145 27.21 -15.13 32.99
CA ARG A 145 26.67 -15.74 34.21
C ARG A 145 27.28 -17.09 34.51
#